data_AF-A0AB35G101-F1
#
_entry.id   AF-A0AB35G101-F1
#
_cell.length_a   1.000
_cell.length_b   1.000
_cell.length_c   1.000
_cell.angle_alpha   90.00
_cell.angle_beta   90.00
_cell.angle_gamma   90.00
#
_symmetry.space_group_name_H-M   'P 1'
#
loop_
_entity.id
_entity.type
_entity.pdbx_description
1 polymer ?
#
loop_
_entity_poly.entity_id
_entity_poly.type
_entity_poly.pdbx_seq_one_letter_code
_entity_poly.pdbx_strand_id
1 'polypeptide(L)'
;MGKNKSFNTDEVLIKIAQLFVSRGYNGTSLDDIVEKTGLLRGSLYGTFGSKLGMFVATLELCLKEGEDDLKWGLLIVAMLEVTARNKKVFDIVEEWYLDNQHEEIAKQLGFVLLKNSGIMK
;
A
#
# COMPACT_ATOMS: atom_id res chain seq x y z
N MET A 1 7.54 27.92 18.39
CA MET A 1 8.67 27.00 18.61
C MET A 1 8.12 25.62 18.92
N GLY A 2 8.36 24.64 18.05
CA GLY A 2 8.10 23.24 18.30
C GLY A 2 9.06 22.46 17.43
N LYS A 3 10.00 21.73 18.05
CA LYS A 3 10.78 20.72 17.31
C LYS A 3 9.77 19.66 16.90
N ASN A 4 9.19 19.78 15.70
CA ASN A 4 8.52 18.66 15.07
C ASN A 4 9.56 17.53 15.07
N LYS A 5 9.30 16.46 15.83
CA LYS A 5 10.07 15.24 15.67
C LYS A 5 9.88 14.82 14.22
N SER A 6 10.94 14.95 13.43
CA SER A 6 11.01 14.35 12.10
C SER A 6 10.78 12.86 12.28
N PHE A 7 9.74 12.31 11.67
CA PHE A 7 9.53 10.87 11.62
C PHE A 7 10.25 10.31 10.40
N ASN A 8 10.58 9.03 10.42
CA ASN A 8 11.05 8.33 9.24
C ASN A 8 9.85 8.01 8.35
N THR A 9 9.79 8.63 7.17
CA THR A 9 8.69 8.46 6.22
C THR A 9 8.53 7.01 5.79
N ASP A 10 9.62 6.29 5.55
CA ASP A 10 9.57 4.93 5.02
C ASP A 10 9.02 3.96 6.08
N GLU A 11 9.46 4.11 7.33
CA GLU A 11 8.90 3.34 8.46
C GLU A 11 7.39 3.57 8.63
N VAL A 12 6.93 4.80 8.41
CA VAL A 12 5.51 5.15 8.47
C VAL A 12 4.75 4.52 7.30
N LEU A 13 5.30 4.59 6.08
CA LEU A 13 4.70 3.98 4.90
C LEU A 13 4.62 2.46 5.02
N ILE A 14 5.64 1.78 5.58
CA ILE A 14 5.58 0.34 5.85
C ILE A 14 4.46 -0.01 6.85
N LYS A 15 4.27 0.80 7.89
CA LYS A 15 3.14 0.60 8.83
C LYS A 15 1.78 0.78 8.15
N ILE A 16 1.68 1.74 7.24
CA ILE A 16 0.48 1.98 6.43
C ILE A 16 0.26 0.83 5.43
N ALA A 17 1.33 0.30 4.81
CA ALA A 17 1.29 -0.86 3.92
C ALA A 17 0.65 -2.06 4.60
N GLN A 18 1.11 -2.41 5.79
CA GLN A 18 0.58 -3.52 6.58
C GLN A 18 -0.93 -3.35 6.84
N LEU A 19 -1.38 -2.12 7.08
CA LEU A 19 -2.79 -1.84 7.32
C LEU A 19 -3.62 -2.02 6.05
N PHE A 20 -3.15 -1.49 4.91
CA PHE A 20 -3.82 -1.70 3.63
C PHE A 20 -3.85 -3.16 3.20
N VAL A 21 -2.76 -3.92 3.39
CA VAL A 21 -2.72 -5.35 3.08
C VAL A 21 -3.69 -6.15 3.95
N SER A 22 -3.84 -5.79 5.23
CA SER A 22 -4.70 -6.53 6.16
C SER A 22 -6.19 -6.16 6.06
N ARG A 23 -6.53 -4.92 5.69
CA ARG A 23 -7.91 -4.41 5.72
C ARG A 23 -8.45 -3.93 4.37
N GLY A 24 -7.63 -3.92 3.33
CA GLY A 24 -7.95 -3.29 2.06
C GLY A 24 -7.90 -1.76 2.12
N TYR A 25 -8.04 -1.12 0.97
CA TYR A 25 -8.04 0.34 0.87
C TYR A 25 -9.33 0.94 1.43
N ASN A 26 -10.48 0.36 1.08
CA ASN A 26 -11.81 0.82 1.50
C ASN A 26 -12.06 0.54 2.99
N GLY A 27 -11.56 -0.58 3.51
CA GLY A 27 -11.68 -0.96 4.92
C GLY A 27 -10.72 -0.24 5.87
N THR A 28 -9.75 0.51 5.34
CA THR A 28 -8.82 1.31 6.15
C THR A 28 -9.34 2.73 6.32
N SER A 29 -9.64 3.12 7.57
CA SER A 29 -9.96 4.50 7.91
C SER A 29 -8.69 5.30 8.22
N LEU A 30 -8.85 6.62 8.31
CA LEU A 30 -7.73 7.48 8.68
C LEU A 30 -7.38 7.41 10.16
N ASP A 31 -8.35 7.02 11.00
CA ASP A 31 -8.14 6.86 12.43
C ASP A 31 -7.37 5.57 12.70
N ASP A 32 -7.62 4.51 11.92
CA ASP A 32 -6.78 3.30 11.94
C ASP A 32 -5.32 3.62 11.57
N ILE A 33 -5.10 4.50 10.59
CA ILE A 33 -3.76 4.93 10.17
C ILE A 33 -3.08 5.73 11.30
N VAL A 34 -3.81 6.65 11.93
CA VAL A 34 -3.31 7.41 13.09
C VAL A 34 -2.90 6.46 14.22
N GLU A 35 -3.76 5.50 14.56
CA GLU A 35 -3.49 4.51 15.60
C GLU A 35 -2.25 3.65 15.26
N LYS A 36 -2.19 3.13 14.02
CA LYS A 36 -1.09 2.26 13.57
C LYS A 36 0.25 2.99 13.49
N THR A 37 0.25 4.25 13.08
CA THR A 37 1.49 5.03 12.88
C THR A 37 1.93 5.78 14.13
N GLY A 38 1.01 6.09 15.03
CA GLY A 38 1.23 6.98 16.19
C GLY A 38 1.37 8.46 15.81
N LEU A 39 1.08 8.82 14.55
CA LEU A 39 1.18 10.19 14.06
C LEU A 39 -0.15 10.93 14.17
N LEU A 40 -0.07 12.24 14.36
CA LEU A 40 -1.24 13.10 14.31
C LEU A 40 -1.80 13.15 12.88
N ARG A 41 -3.14 13.18 12.76
CA ARG A 41 -3.86 13.32 11.50
C ARG A 41 -3.36 14.51 10.66
N GLY A 42 -3.06 15.63 11.31
CA GLY A 42 -2.52 16.83 10.64
C GLY A 42 -1.12 16.61 10.03
N SER A 43 -0.26 15.84 10.69
CA SER A 43 1.06 15.48 10.15
C SER A 43 0.92 14.57 8.93
N LEU A 44 0.06 13.55 9.02
CA LEU A 44 -0.20 12.63 7.91
C LEU A 44 -0.77 13.37 6.68
N TYR A 45 -1.75 14.25 6.87
CA TYR A 45 -2.28 15.07 5.77
C TYR A 45 -1.26 16.09 5.25
N GLY A 46 -0.47 16.71 6.13
CA GLY A 46 0.58 17.65 5.73
C GLY A 46 1.65 17.00 4.85
N THR A 47 1.97 15.73 5.10
CA THR A 47 2.99 15.00 4.34
C THR A 47 2.42 14.34 3.08
N PHE A 48 1.26 13.66 3.19
CA PHE A 48 0.75 12.80 2.13
C PHE A 48 -0.51 13.33 1.43
N GLY A 49 -1.10 14.43 1.92
CA GLY A 49 -2.24 15.11 1.31
C GLY A 49 -3.60 14.41 1.46
N SER A 50 -3.66 13.08 1.39
CA SER A 50 -4.91 12.31 1.55
C SER A 50 -4.66 10.83 1.85
N LYS A 51 -5.71 10.06 2.19
CA LYS A 51 -5.61 8.59 2.27
C LYS A 51 -5.13 7.99 0.95
N LEU A 52 -5.60 8.53 -0.19
CA LEU A 52 -5.14 8.12 -1.51
C LEU A 52 -3.65 8.44 -1.69
N GLY A 53 -3.20 9.63 -1.27
CA GLY A 53 -1.78 9.99 -1.32
C GLY A 53 -0.91 9.09 -0.45
N MET A 54 -1.40 8.70 0.73
CA MET A 54 -0.73 7.69 1.58
C MET A 54 -0.65 6.33 0.88
N PHE A 55 -1.75 5.88 0.25
CA PHE A 55 -1.78 4.63 -0.50
C PHE A 55 -0.80 4.65 -1.67
N VAL A 56 -0.78 5.73 -2.45
CA VAL A 56 0.14 5.90 -3.59
C VAL A 56 1.59 5.89 -3.13
N ALA A 57 1.94 6.67 -2.09
CA ALA A 57 3.31 6.70 -1.57
C ALA A 57 3.74 5.32 -1.04
N THR A 58 2.81 4.60 -0.40
CA THR A 58 3.05 3.24 0.08
C THR A 58 3.29 2.26 -1.07
N LEU A 59 2.46 2.33 -2.11
CA LEU A 59 2.57 1.49 -3.29
C LEU A 59 3.89 1.74 -4.03
N GLU A 60 4.23 3.01 -4.27
CA GLU A 60 5.49 3.39 -4.93
C GLU A 60 6.72 2.90 -4.13
N LEU A 61 6.72 3.03 -2.80
CA LEU A 61 7.81 2.52 -1.95
C LEU A 61 7.91 0.99 -2.04
N CYS A 62 6.79 0.27 -1.87
CA CYS A 62 6.82 -1.19 -1.80
C CYS A 62 7.13 -1.86 -3.14
N LEU A 63 6.75 -1.26 -4.28
CA LEU A 63 7.10 -1.80 -5.59
C LEU A 63 8.60 -1.62 -5.91
N LYS A 64 9.25 -0.59 -5.39
CA LYS A 64 10.69 -0.32 -5.58
C LYS A 64 11.57 -1.11 -4.62
N GLU A 65 11.23 -1.10 -3.33
CA GLU A 65 12.15 -1.53 -2.25
C GLU A 65 11.50 -2.44 -1.20
N GLY A 66 10.21 -2.76 -1.36
CA GLY A 66 9.44 -3.49 -0.34
C GLY A 66 9.71 -5.00 -0.28
N GLU A 67 9.44 -5.56 0.90
CA GLU A 67 9.32 -7.01 1.10
C GLU A 67 8.23 -7.59 0.19
N ASP A 68 8.49 -8.79 -0.35
CA ASP A 68 7.61 -9.39 -1.35
C ASP A 68 6.18 -9.61 -0.84
N ASP A 69 6.00 -10.01 0.42
CA ASP A 69 4.65 -10.24 0.98
C ASP A 69 3.81 -8.94 0.99
N LEU A 70 4.41 -7.79 1.31
CA LEU A 70 3.71 -6.50 1.26
C LEU A 70 3.46 -6.07 -0.19
N LYS A 71 4.44 -6.26 -1.07
CA LYS A 71 4.35 -5.93 -2.49
C LYS A 71 3.15 -6.63 -3.15
N TRP A 72 3.04 -7.94 -2.99
CA TRP A 72 1.96 -8.71 -3.59
C TRP A 72 0.59 -8.39 -2.98
N GLY A 73 0.53 -8.21 -1.65
CA GLY A 73 -0.71 -7.81 -0.99
C GLY A 73 -1.22 -6.44 -1.49
N LEU A 74 -0.32 -5.47 -1.64
CA LEU A 74 -0.67 -4.14 -2.14
C LEU A 74 -1.10 -4.15 -3.61
N LEU A 75 -0.46 -4.97 -4.46
CA LEU A 75 -0.88 -5.14 -5.85
C LEU A 75 -2.32 -5.67 -5.93
N ILE A 76 -2.66 -6.67 -5.11
CA ILE A 76 -4.02 -7.20 -5.03
C ILE A 76 -5.00 -6.10 -4.60
N VAL A 77 -4.70 -5.36 -3.52
CA VAL A 77 -5.56 -4.27 -3.04
C VAL A 77 -5.72 -3.17 -4.09
N ALA A 78 -4.63 -2.76 -4.74
CA ALA A 78 -4.65 -1.75 -5.79
C ALA A 78 -5.57 -2.18 -6.93
N MET A 79 -5.36 -3.39 -7.47
CA MET A 79 -6.11 -3.94 -8.61
C MET A 79 -7.59 -4.14 -8.30
N LEU A 80 -7.94 -4.57 -7.09
CA LEU A 80 -9.33 -4.87 -6.73
C LEU A 80 -10.13 -3.63 -6.32
N GLU A 81 -9.50 -2.64 -5.70
CA GLU A 81 -10.24 -1.57 -5.02
C GLU A 81 -10.03 -0.18 -5.60
N VAL A 82 -8.89 0.07 -6.25
CA VAL A 82 -8.39 1.43 -6.51
C VAL A 82 -8.19 1.72 -8.00
N THR A 83 -7.54 0.82 -8.75
CA THR A 83 -7.17 1.04 -10.17
C THR A 83 -8.38 1.41 -11.04
N ALA A 84 -9.53 0.78 -10.81
CA ALA A 84 -10.76 1.04 -11.57
C ALA A 84 -11.27 2.49 -11.46
N ARG A 85 -10.86 3.26 -10.43
CA ARG A 85 -11.34 4.62 -10.15
C ARG A 85 -10.22 5.64 -10.04
N ASN A 86 -8.96 5.22 -10.20
CA ASN A 86 -7.82 6.12 -10.06
C ASN A 86 -6.74 5.83 -11.09
N LYS A 87 -6.61 6.73 -12.08
CA LYS A 87 -5.64 6.60 -13.17
C LYS A 87 -4.20 6.54 -12.67
N LYS A 88 -3.82 7.34 -11.67
CA LYS A 88 -2.44 7.33 -11.15
C LYS A 88 -2.05 5.95 -10.60
N VAL A 89 -2.94 5.33 -9.82
CA VAL A 89 -2.70 3.98 -9.28
C VAL A 89 -2.71 2.95 -10.40
N PHE A 90 -3.60 3.07 -11.40
CA PHE A 90 -3.58 2.23 -12.58
C PHE A 90 -2.22 2.29 -13.29
N ASP A 91 -1.74 3.50 -13.59
CA ASP A 91 -0.48 3.71 -14.31
C ASP A 91 0.72 3.09 -13.57
N ILE A 92 0.78 3.25 -12.23
CA ILE A 92 1.84 2.64 -11.41
C ILE A 92 1.83 1.11 -11.51
N VAL A 93 0.64 0.50 -11.45
CA VAL A 93 0.49 -0.96 -11.52
C VAL A 93 0.77 -1.47 -12.93
N GLU A 94 0.35 -0.74 -13.96
CA GLU A 94 0.60 -1.07 -15.36
C GLU A 94 2.10 -0.99 -15.68
N GLU A 95 2.78 0.09 -15.28
CA GLU A 95 4.22 0.26 -15.45
C GLU A 95 4.98 -0.88 -14.76
N TRP A 96 4.66 -1.16 -13.50
CA TRP A 96 5.26 -2.29 -12.78
C TRP A 96 5.02 -3.62 -13.50
N TYR A 97 3.79 -3.87 -13.98
CA TYR A 97 3.48 -5.11 -14.70
C TYR A 97 4.29 -5.23 -16.01
N LEU A 98 4.41 -4.14 -16.76
CA LEU A 98 5.15 -4.09 -18.02
C LEU A 98 6.66 -4.17 -17.84
N ASP A 99 7.20 -3.72 -16.71
CA ASP A 99 8.64 -3.85 -16.41
C ASP A 99 9.02 -5.25 -15.93
N ASN A 100 8.04 -6.01 -15.44
CA ASN A 100 8.26 -7.32 -14.81
C ASN A 100 7.75 -8.48 -15.70
N GLN A 101 7.73 -8.34 -17.04
CA GLN A 101 7.10 -9.25 -18.03
C GLN A 101 7.48 -10.75 -17.92
N HIS A 102 7.01 -11.39 -16.86
CA HIS A 102 7.22 -12.79 -16.56
C HIS A 102 5.91 -13.55 -16.72
N GLU A 103 6.00 -14.74 -17.30
CA GLU A 103 4.87 -15.68 -17.49
C GLU A 103 4.20 -16.11 -16.16
N GLU A 104 4.81 -15.80 -15.01
CA GLU A 104 4.40 -16.29 -13.70
C GLU A 104 3.66 -15.26 -12.82
N ILE A 105 3.49 -13.99 -13.23
CA ILE A 105 2.84 -12.96 -12.37
C ILE A 105 1.41 -13.39 -11.98
N ALA A 106 0.63 -13.86 -12.95
CA ALA A 106 -0.75 -14.31 -12.71
C ALA A 106 -0.79 -15.47 -11.70
N LYS A 107 0.16 -16.40 -11.79
CA LYS A 107 0.29 -17.52 -10.86
C LYS A 107 0.69 -17.05 -9.47
N GLN A 108 1.59 -16.08 -9.37
CA GLN A 108 2.02 -15.53 -8.09
C GLN A 108 0.91 -14.74 -7.39
N LEU A 109 0.17 -13.92 -8.15
CA LEU A 109 -1.04 -13.26 -7.66
C LEU A 109 -2.07 -14.30 -7.16
N GLY A 110 -2.28 -15.37 -7.91
CA GLY A 110 -3.15 -16.48 -7.51
C GLY A 110 -2.70 -17.15 -6.22
N PHE A 111 -1.41 -17.47 -6.09
CA PHE A 111 -0.84 -18.05 -4.87
C PHE A 111 -1.04 -17.13 -3.67
N VAL A 112 -0.72 -15.84 -3.80
CA VAL A 112 -0.86 -14.87 -2.71
C VAL A 112 -2.33 -14.68 -2.33
N LEU A 113 -3.24 -14.64 -3.31
CA LEU A 113 -4.68 -14.58 -3.05
C LEU A 113 -5.16 -15.79 -2.26
N LEU A 114 -4.74 -17.00 -2.65
CA LEU A 114 -5.09 -18.23 -1.94
C LEU A 114 -4.50 -18.28 -0.53
N LYS A 115 -3.22 -17.90 -0.35
CA LYS A 115 -2.55 -17.77 0.96
C LYS A 115 -3.34 -16.82 1.88
N ASN A 116 -3.68 -15.63 1.39
CA ASN A 116 -4.36 -14.61 2.19
C ASN A 116 -5.85 -14.93 2.46
N SER A 117 -6.48 -15.75 1.63
CA SER A 117 -7.85 -16.22 1.86
C SER A 117 -7.98 -17.21 3.02
N GLY A 118 -6.87 -17.76 3.53
CA GLY A 118 -6.85 -18.83 4.54
C GLY A 118 -7.27 -20.20 4.02
N ILE A 119 -7.48 -20.35 2.70
CA ILE A 119 -7.80 -21.63 2.05
C ILE A 119 -6.55 -22.53 2.02
N MET A 120 -5.38 -21.95 1.77
CA MET A 120 -4.10 -22.67 1.87
C MET A 120 -3.66 -22.70 3.34
N LYS A 121 -3.59 -23.90 3.90
CA LYS A 121 -3.08 -24.17 5.25
C LYS A 121 -1.56 -24.33 5.24
#